data_AF-A0A397S3L6-F1
#
_entry.id   AF-A0A397S3L6-F1
#
_cell.length_a   1.000
_cell.length_b   1.000
_cell.length_c   1.000
_cell.angle_alpha   90.00
_cell.angle_beta   90.00
_cell.angle_gamma   90.00
#
_symmetry.space_group_name_H-M   'P 1'
#
loop_
_entity.id
_entity.type
_entity.pdbx_description
1 polymer ?
#
loop_
_entity_poly.entity_id
_entity_poly.type
_entity_poly.pdbx_seq_one_letter_code
_entity_poly.pdbx_strand_id
1 'polypeptide(L)' 'MSNNVEPTGTNNSNEINWIEEAIAKDHFKYYQYDQFSDIQQIGSGGFGIVYRANWKILVNFLH' A
#
# COMPACT_ATOMS: atom_id res chain seq x y z
N MET A 1 6.34 38.56 -13.18
CA MET A 1 5.32 37.53 -13.45
C MET A 1 5.95 36.18 -13.18
N SER A 2 5.42 35.42 -12.22
CA SER A 2 5.86 34.04 -11.98
C SER A 2 5.07 33.11 -12.90
N ASN A 3 5.79 32.35 -13.73
CA ASN A 3 5.18 31.33 -14.57
C ASN A 3 4.88 30.12 -13.68
N ASN A 4 3.60 29.90 -13.39
CA ASN A 4 3.12 28.66 -12.83
C ASN A 4 3.18 27.61 -13.95
N VAL A 5 4.30 26.90 -14.05
CA VAL A 5 4.34 25.67 -14.85
C VAL A 5 3.50 24.65 -14.08
N GLU A 6 2.28 24.43 -14.56
CA GLU A 6 1.49 23.27 -14.17
C GLU A 6 2.34 22.03 -14.44
N PRO A 7 2.36 21.04 -13.53
CA PRO A 7 3.00 19.78 -13.82
C PRO A 7 2.19 19.13 -14.94
N THR A 8 2.64 19.28 -16.18
CA THR A 8 2.12 18.54 -17.32
C THR A 8 2.55 17.10 -17.12
N GLY A 9 1.78 16.37 -16.30
CA GLY A 9 1.81 14.93 -16.26
C GLY A 9 1.52 14.46 -17.67
N THR A 10 2.55 13.98 -18.36
CA THR A 10 2.37 13.19 -19.57
C THR A 10 1.49 12.01 -19.19
N ASN A 11 0.23 12.08 -19.59
CA ASN A 11 -0.75 11.01 -19.44
C ASN A 11 -0.28 9.81 -20.28
N ASN A 12 0.63 9.00 -19.74
CA ASN A 12 0.87 7.64 -20.24
C ASN A 12 -0.33 6.79 -19.81
N SER A 13 -1.43 6.88 -20.57
CA SER A 13 -2.74 6.31 -20.24
C SER A 13 -2.70 4.80 -19.92
N ASN A 14 -1.64 4.12 -20.35
CA ASN A 14 -1.32 2.73 -20.09
C ASN A 14 -0.77 2.43 -18.67
N GLU A 15 -0.07 3.36 -18.01
CA GLU A 15 0.45 3.15 -16.65
C GLU A 15 -0.57 3.49 -15.55
N ILE A 16 -1.54 4.36 -15.81
CA ILE A 16 -2.60 4.64 -14.82
C ILE A 16 -3.66 3.52 -14.84
N ASN A 17 -3.86 2.87 -16.00
CA ASN A 17 -4.92 1.89 -16.20
C ASN A 17 -4.80 0.63 -15.32
N TRP A 18 -3.57 0.17 -15.03
CA TRP A 18 -3.41 -1.05 -14.22
C TRP A 18 -3.75 -0.84 -12.75
N ILE A 19 -3.56 0.38 -12.22
CA ILE A 19 -3.93 0.73 -10.84
C ILE A 19 -5.45 0.74 -10.71
N GLU A 20 -6.14 1.42 -11.63
CA GLU A 20 -7.61 1.46 -11.68
C GLU A 20 -8.22 0.06 -11.82
N GLU A 21 -7.62 -0.80 -12.66
CA GLU A 21 -8.06 -2.19 -12.81
C GLU A 21 -7.86 -3.01 -11.53
N ALA A 22 -6.74 -2.84 -10.83
CA ALA A 22 -6.46 -3.53 -9.58
C ALA A 22 -7.39 -3.08 -8.44
N ILE A 23 -7.77 -1.79 -8.41
CA ILE A 23 -8.80 -1.26 -7.50
C ILE A 23 -10.15 -1.87 -7.85
N ALA A 24 -10.58 -1.82 -9.12
CA ALA A 24 -11.86 -2.35 -9.58
C ALA A 24 -12.01 -3.87 -9.34
N LYS A 25 -10.90 -4.61 -9.31
CA LYS A 25 -10.87 -6.05 -9.01
C LYS A 25 -10.60 -6.38 -7.54
N ASP A 26 -10.66 -5.40 -6.64
CA ASP A 26 -10.41 -5.57 -5.20
C ASP A 26 -9.11 -6.32 -4.89
N HIS A 27 -8.04 -6.05 -5.66
CA HIS A 27 -6.74 -6.72 -5.46
C HIS A 27 -6.01 -6.22 -4.21
N PHE A 28 -6.34 -5.01 -3.73
CA PHE A 28 -5.75 -4.43 -2.53
C PHE A 28 -6.60 -4.76 -1.31
N LYS A 29 -6.04 -5.55 -0.40
CA LYS A 29 -6.66 -5.79 0.91
C LYS A 29 -6.14 -4.77 1.91
N TYR A 30 -7.07 -4.04 2.52
CA TYR A 30 -6.75 -3.16 3.63
C TYR A 30 -6.73 -3.95 4.94
N TYR A 31 -5.67 -3.76 5.72
CA TYR A 31 -5.55 -4.32 7.07
C TYR A 31 -5.21 -3.21 8.06
N GLN A 32 -5.94 -3.15 9.17
CA GLN A 32 -5.62 -2.26 10.27
C GLN A 32 -4.35 -2.74 10.98
N TYR A 33 -3.57 -1.79 11.49
CA TYR A 33 -2.29 -2.08 12.14
C TYR A 33 -2.44 -3.00 13.37
N ASP A 34 -3.56 -2.87 14.09
CA ASP A 34 -3.90 -3.69 15.25
C ASP A 34 -4.17 -5.17 14.91
N GLN A 35 -4.34 -5.51 13.62
CA GLN A 35 -4.45 -6.89 13.13
C GLN A 35 -3.10 -7.61 13.05
N PHE A 36 -2.00 -6.95 13.43
CA PHE A 36 -0.69 -7.55 13.45
C PHE A 36 -0.18 -7.73 14.89
N SER A 37 0.58 -8.81 15.13
CA SER A 37 1.29 -9.08 16.40
C SER A 37 2.75 -9.40 16.13
N ASP A 38 3.53 -9.50 17.21
CA ASP A 38 4.93 -9.93 17.16
C ASP A 38 5.78 -9.06 16.22
N ILE A 39 5.54 -7.75 16.28
CA ILE A 39 6.16 -6.75 15.40
C ILE A 39 7.63 -6.62 15.79
N GLN A 40 8.52 -7.01 14.88
CA GLN A 40 9.95 -6.97 15.10
C GLN A 40 10.67 -6.39 13.90
N GLN A 41 11.54 -5.41 14.17
CA GLN A 41 12.42 -4.85 13.14
C GLN A 41 13.41 -5.91 12.67
N ILE A 42 13.55 -6.06 11.35
CA ILE A 42 14.51 -6.97 10.72
C ILE A 42 15.53 -6.26 9.84
N GLY A 43 15.36 -4.97 9.59
CA GLY A 43 16.33 -4.17 8.84
C GLY A 43 15.95 -2.70 8.72
N SER A 44 16.92 -1.89 8.35
CA SER A 44 16.75 -0.46 8.05
C SER A 44 17.71 -0.03 6.94
N GLY A 45 17.24 0.78 6.00
CA GLY A 45 18.05 1.32 4.90
C GLY A 45 17.51 2.64 4.38
N GLY A 46 18.05 3.13 3.26
CA GLY A 46 17.67 4.43 2.69
C GLY A 46 16.20 4.57 2.28
N PHE A 47 15.50 3.45 2.09
CA PHE A 47 14.09 3.40 1.71
C PHE A 47 13.13 3.24 2.89
N GLY A 48 13.65 2.98 4.11
CA GLY A 48 12.82 2.82 5.31
C GLY A 48 13.26 1.67 6.23
N ILE A 49 12.38 1.36 7.18
CA ILE A 49 12.57 0.30 8.18
C ILE A 49 11.63 -0.86 7.85
N VAL A 50 12.15 -2.08 7.88
CA VAL A 50 11.39 -3.29 7.59
C VAL A 50 11.09 -4.02 8.89
N TYR A 51 9.82 -4.35 9.10
CA TYR A 51 9.32 -5.13 10.22
C TYR A 51 8.75 -6.46 9.73
N ARG A 52 9.02 -7.54 10.46
CA ARG A 52 8.23 -8.77 10.40
C ARG A 52 7.11 -8.69 11.42
N ALA A 53 5.95 -9.23 11.08
CA ALA A 53 4.82 -9.34 11.98
C ALA A 53 3.98 -10.57 11.63
N ASN A 54 3.33 -11.14 12.62
CA ASN A 54 2.32 -12.17 12.42
C ASN A 54 0.98 -11.49 12.14
N TRP A 55 0.27 -11.93 11.10
CA TRP A 55 -1.10 -11.51 10.89
C TRP A 55 -2.01 -12.26 11.85
N LYS A 56 -2.74 -11.54 12.70
CA LYS A 56 -3.74 -12.11 13.59
C LYS A 56 -4.87 -12.65 12.71
N ILE A 57 -4.91 -13.97 12.55
CA ILE A 57 -6.11 -14.61 12.02
C ILE A 57 -7.21 -14.33 13.04
N LEU A 58 -8.15 -13.45 12.67
CA LEU A 58 -9.44 -13.40 13.32
C LEU A 58 -10.09 -14.76 13.05
N VAL A 59 -10.04 -15.66 14.03
CA VAL A 59 -10.83 -16.90 14.02
C VAL A 59 -12.30 -16.52 14.24
N ASN A 60 -12.86 -15.72 13.33
CA ASN A 60 -14.24 -15.24 13.40
C ASN A 60 -15.17 -16.08 12.50
N PHE A 61 -14.78 -17.31 12.17
CA PHE A 61 -15.66 -18.30 11.53
C PHE A 61 -15.91 -19.53 12.42
N LEU A 62 -15.81 -19.37 13.75
CA LEU A 62 -16.34 -20.35 14.70
C LEU A 62 -17.51 -19.73 15.50
N HIS A 63 -18.61 -19.49 14.81
CA HIS A 63 -19.96 -19.59 15.38
C HIS A 63 -20.94 -20.03 14.29
#